data_AF-D2S4U6-F1
#
_entry.id   AF-D2S4U6-F1
#
_cell.length_a   1.000
_cell.length_b   1.000
_cell.length_c   1.000
_cell.angle_alpha   90.00
_cell.angle_beta   90.00
_cell.angle_gamma   90.00
#
_symmetry.space_group_name_H-M   'P 1'
#
loop_
_entity.id
_entity.type
_entity.pdbx_description
1 polymer ?
#
loop_
_entity_poly.entity_id
_entity_poly.type
_entity_poly.pdbx_seq_one_letter_code
_entity_poly.pdbx_strand_id
1 'polypeptide(L)'
;MDSRPPSRHPRRLLPRAALVVVAVVALVAVPGAASARGTVVPLLDCVVADDDGSWTAVFGYQNTASSPVRIPRGPRNKVTPATVGSPQPTTFQPGTHRGAFTVTVPRGAGPMWHLDGTNLAARLGTAKACPSSTQMPAEGNGTGAAIALVAAGLVGTVAVQRARRRGGATQASSHPQG
;
A
#
# COMPACT_ATOMS: atom_id res chain seq x y z
N MET A 1 47.97 -101.64 33.37
CA MET A 1 47.83 -100.64 32.29
C MET A 1 48.11 -99.28 32.91
N ASP A 2 49.26 -98.73 32.56
CA ASP A 2 49.93 -97.62 33.23
C ASP A 2 50.01 -96.40 32.29
N SER A 3 49.95 -95.20 32.89
CA SER A 3 50.50 -93.90 32.45
C SER A 3 49.95 -93.15 31.21
N ARG A 4 49.42 -91.93 31.47
CA ARG A 4 49.32 -90.74 30.56
C ARG A 4 50.71 -90.01 30.49
N PRO A 5 50.99 -88.86 29.81
CA PRO A 5 50.20 -87.88 28.99
C PRO A 5 51.01 -87.31 27.75
N PRO A 6 51.01 -86.01 27.37
CA PRO A 6 49.99 -85.13 26.75
C PRO A 6 50.43 -84.47 25.41
N SER A 7 49.52 -83.76 24.72
CA SER A 7 49.86 -82.42 24.17
C SER A 7 48.64 -81.58 23.87
N ARG A 8 48.72 -80.32 24.31
CA ARG A 8 47.71 -79.28 24.28
C ARG A 8 47.88 -78.44 23.01
N HIS A 9 46.78 -78.00 22.41
CA HIS A 9 46.76 -76.69 21.76
C HIS A 9 45.47 -75.94 22.13
N PRO A 10 45.57 -74.79 22.82
CA PRO A 10 44.44 -73.90 23.03
C PRO A 10 44.34 -72.98 21.81
N ARG A 11 43.16 -72.86 21.18
CA ARG A 11 42.94 -71.77 20.22
C ARG A 11 41.52 -71.20 20.35
N ARG A 12 41.49 -70.17 21.20
CA ARG A 12 40.81 -68.87 21.06
C ARG A 12 39.29 -68.91 20.93
N LEU A 13 38.67 -68.64 22.08
CA LEU A 13 37.36 -67.99 22.21
C LEU A 13 37.30 -66.76 21.28
N LEU A 14 36.33 -66.74 20.38
CA LEU A 14 35.89 -65.51 19.73
C LEU A 14 34.73 -64.93 20.55
N PRO A 15 34.80 -63.67 21.00
CA PRO A 15 33.67 -63.02 21.64
C PRO A 15 32.70 -62.59 20.54
N ARG A 16 31.49 -63.15 20.51
CA ARG A 16 30.42 -62.59 19.68
C ARG A 16 29.92 -61.32 20.37
N ALA A 17 30.42 -60.22 19.82
CA ALA A 17 30.23 -58.84 20.22
C ALA A 17 28.76 -58.45 20.47
N ALA A 18 28.58 -57.80 21.61
CA ALA A 18 27.80 -56.57 21.83
C ALA A 18 26.55 -56.33 20.96
N LEU A 19 25.38 -56.56 21.56
CA LEU A 19 24.15 -55.86 21.22
C LEU A 19 24.26 -54.42 21.74
N VAL A 20 24.78 -53.51 20.90
CA VAL A 20 24.73 -52.07 21.16
C VAL A 20 23.36 -51.58 20.71
N VAL A 21 22.44 -51.39 21.66
CA VAL A 21 21.16 -50.70 21.42
C VAL A 21 21.47 -49.21 21.24
N VAL A 22 21.59 -48.75 20.00
CA VAL A 22 21.69 -47.32 19.68
C VAL A 22 20.29 -46.73 19.81
N ALA A 23 20.00 -46.12 20.96
CA ALA A 23 18.84 -45.25 21.13
C ALA A 23 19.08 -43.96 20.32
N VAL A 24 18.50 -43.87 19.13
CA VAL A 24 18.50 -42.64 18.33
C VAL A 24 17.55 -41.65 19.01
N VAL A 25 18.09 -40.82 19.89
CA VAL A 25 17.38 -39.63 20.39
C VAL A 25 17.36 -38.63 19.24
N ALA A 26 16.26 -38.59 18.50
CA ALA A 26 16.02 -37.55 17.53
C ALA A 26 15.88 -36.20 18.27
N LEU A 27 16.96 -35.42 18.32
CA LEU A 27 16.91 -34.01 18.66
C LEU A 27 16.05 -33.30 17.61
N VAL A 28 14.77 -33.11 17.92
CA VAL A 28 13.91 -32.20 17.15
C VAL A 28 14.46 -30.80 17.38
N ALA A 29 15.31 -30.34 16.46
CA ALA A 29 15.65 -28.94 16.33
C ALA A 29 14.36 -28.21 15.92
N VAL A 30 13.62 -27.67 16.89
CA VAL A 30 12.54 -26.73 16.61
C VAL A 30 13.22 -25.48 16.05
N PRO A 31 13.04 -25.11 14.77
CA PRO A 31 13.47 -23.79 14.33
C PRO A 31 12.67 -22.77 15.14
N GLY A 32 13.34 -22.07 16.05
CA GLY A 32 12.76 -20.91 16.70
C GLY A 32 12.38 -19.93 15.61
N ALA A 33 11.07 -19.74 15.38
CA ALA A 33 10.59 -18.69 14.51
C ALA A 33 11.11 -17.36 15.10
N ALA A 34 12.16 -16.81 14.49
CA ALA A 34 12.61 -15.48 14.81
C ALA A 34 11.49 -14.52 14.39
N SER A 35 10.64 -14.12 15.33
CA SER A 35 9.69 -13.03 15.10
C SER A 35 10.50 -11.77 14.83
N ALA A 36 10.63 -11.40 13.55
CA ALA A 36 11.15 -10.11 13.18
C ALA A 36 10.27 -9.04 13.85
N ARG A 37 10.86 -8.28 14.78
CA ARG A 37 10.19 -7.12 15.35
C ARG A 37 10.00 -6.14 14.19
N GLY A 38 8.76 -5.77 13.88
CA GLY A 38 8.48 -4.88 12.75
C GLY A 38 9.23 -3.55 12.87
N THR A 39 9.59 -2.99 11.72
CA THR A 39 10.36 -1.76 11.57
C THR A 39 9.48 -0.63 11.07
N VAL A 40 9.87 0.61 11.40
CA VAL A 40 9.24 1.82 10.86
C VAL A 40 10.24 2.52 9.95
N VAL A 41 9.94 2.62 8.66
CA VAL A 41 10.81 3.27 7.67
C VAL A 41 10.14 4.50 7.06
N PRO A 42 10.88 5.59 6.85
CA PRO A 42 10.36 6.79 6.21
C PRO A 42 10.26 6.58 4.70
N LEU A 43 9.32 7.27 4.07
CA LEU A 43 9.09 7.31 2.64
C LEU A 43 9.06 8.76 2.18
N LEU A 44 9.61 9.03 0.99
CA LEU A 44 9.45 10.31 0.30
C LEU A 44 8.43 10.05 -0.80
N ASP A 45 7.22 10.57 -0.61
CA ASP A 45 6.12 10.30 -1.54
C ASP A 45 6.27 11.13 -2.80
N CYS A 46 6.52 12.43 -2.62
CA CYS A 46 6.76 13.37 -3.70
C CYS A 46 7.26 14.73 -3.20
N VAL A 47 7.59 15.62 -4.14
CA VAL A 47 7.93 17.02 -3.91
C VAL A 47 7.07 17.94 -4.77
N VAL A 48 6.74 19.12 -4.25
CA VAL A 48 6.05 20.21 -4.95
C VAL A 48 7.01 21.38 -5.06
N ALA A 49 7.29 21.86 -6.27
CA ALA A 49 8.02 23.11 -6.47
C ALA A 49 7.02 24.27 -6.55
N ASP A 50 7.33 25.37 -5.87
CA ASP A 50 6.55 26.61 -5.89
C ASP A 50 7.25 27.64 -6.81
N ASP A 51 6.47 28.57 -7.38
CA ASP A 51 6.97 29.54 -8.37
C ASP A 51 8.00 30.53 -7.79
N ASP A 52 7.95 30.76 -6.47
CA ASP A 52 8.89 31.62 -5.74
C ASP A 52 10.24 30.94 -5.46
N GLY A 53 10.40 29.68 -5.89
CA GLY A 53 11.59 28.86 -5.70
C GLY A 53 11.61 28.12 -4.36
N SER A 54 10.60 28.29 -3.52
CA SER A 54 10.35 27.38 -2.41
C SER A 54 9.81 26.05 -2.90
N TRP A 55 9.87 25.05 -2.03
CA TRP A 55 9.35 23.75 -2.36
C TRP A 55 8.97 22.98 -1.11
N THR A 56 8.02 22.07 -1.29
CA THR A 56 7.44 21.27 -0.22
C THR A 56 7.73 19.79 -0.44
N ALA A 57 8.33 19.14 0.56
CA ALA A 57 8.51 17.70 0.62
C ALA A 57 7.31 17.03 1.29
N VAL A 58 6.79 15.96 0.70
CA VAL A 58 5.69 15.15 1.25
C VAL A 58 6.26 13.82 1.74
N PHE A 59 6.21 13.59 3.05
CA PHE A 59 6.74 12.38 3.67
C PHE A 59 5.62 11.43 4.06
N GLY A 60 5.87 10.14 3.85
CA GLY A 60 5.05 9.02 4.33
C GLY A 60 5.89 8.05 5.14
N TYR A 61 5.31 6.97 5.64
CA TYR A 61 6.05 5.92 6.31
C TYR A 61 5.46 4.54 6.03
N GLN A 62 6.26 3.50 6.28
CA GLN A 62 5.78 2.12 6.35
C GLN A 62 6.14 1.55 7.72
N ASN A 63 5.14 1.02 8.43
CA ASN A 63 5.33 0.22 9.63
C ASN A 63 5.02 -1.24 9.28
N THR A 64 6.03 -2.11 9.38
CA THR A 64 5.89 -3.56 9.11
C THR A 64 5.44 -4.35 10.34
N ALA A 65 5.34 -3.72 11.50
CA ALA A 65 4.78 -4.36 12.69
C ALA A 65 3.27 -4.56 12.55
N SER A 66 2.76 -5.61 13.20
CA SER A 66 1.32 -5.88 13.29
C SER A 66 0.57 -4.97 14.27
N SER A 67 1.27 -4.09 14.98
CA SER A 67 0.71 -3.17 15.96
C SER A 67 1.34 -1.77 15.88
N PRO A 68 0.71 -0.74 16.47
CA PRO A 68 1.25 0.61 16.46
C PRO A 68 2.61 0.67 17.17
N VAL A 69 3.58 1.31 16.54
CA VAL A 69 4.91 1.54 17.11
C VAL A 69 5.01 3.00 17.56
N ARG A 70 5.39 3.23 18.82
CA ARG A 70 5.62 4.58 19.34
C ARG A 70 7.10 4.93 19.32
N ILE A 71 7.48 5.93 18.53
CA ILE A 71 8.83 6.48 18.48
C ILE A 71 8.73 7.98 18.80
N PRO A 72 8.97 8.37 20.07
CA PRO A 72 8.94 9.77 20.47
C PRO A 72 9.95 10.60 19.69
N ARG A 73 9.71 11.92 19.64
CA ARG A 73 10.67 12.87 19.09
C ARG A 73 12.03 12.72 19.78
N GLY A 74 13.09 12.71 18.98
CA GLY A 74 14.45 12.51 19.48
C GLY A 74 15.38 11.98 18.40
N PRO A 75 16.54 11.42 18.76
CA PRO A 75 17.56 10.99 17.81
C PRO A 75 17.08 9.98 16.76
N ARG A 76 16.10 9.13 17.13
CA ARG A 76 15.48 8.13 16.24
C ARG A 76 14.23 8.62 15.51
N ASN A 77 13.78 9.86 15.76
CA ASN A 77 12.62 10.45 15.09
C ASN A 77 12.74 11.98 15.10
N LYS A 78 13.52 12.51 14.16
CA LYS A 78 13.79 13.95 14.02
C LYS A 78 13.81 14.36 12.55
N VAL A 79 13.37 15.57 12.28
CA VAL A 79 13.53 16.22 10.97
C VAL A 79 14.62 17.27 11.09
N THR A 80 15.50 17.33 10.10
CA THR A 80 16.54 18.35 9.98
C THR A 80 16.37 19.16 8.70
N PRO A 81 16.78 20.44 8.68
CA PRO A 81 17.31 21.22 9.80
C PRO A 81 16.24 21.52 10.86
N ALA A 82 16.64 21.76 12.13
CA ALA A 82 15.69 21.96 13.23
C ALA A 82 14.76 23.19 13.05
N THR A 83 15.14 24.12 12.18
CA THR A 83 14.36 25.30 11.80
C THR A 83 13.01 24.95 11.16
N VAL A 84 12.84 23.75 10.61
CA VAL A 84 11.57 23.29 10.02
C VAL A 84 10.57 22.78 11.08
N GLY A 85 10.94 22.82 12.35
CA GLY A 85 10.09 22.39 13.45
C GLY A 85 10.05 20.87 13.64
N SER A 86 8.92 20.35 14.13
CA SER A 86 8.75 18.92 14.41
C SER A 86 7.40 18.38 13.92
N PRO A 87 7.18 18.37 12.60
CA PRO A 87 5.92 17.94 11.98
C PRO A 87 5.70 16.42 12.00
N GLN A 88 6.72 15.64 12.32
CA GLN A 88 6.69 14.19 12.21
C GLN A 88 5.80 13.51 13.28
N PRO A 89 5.07 12.43 12.92
CA PRO A 89 4.30 11.62 13.87
C PRO A 89 5.17 11.00 14.97
N THR A 90 4.58 10.67 16.11
CA THR A 90 5.27 9.90 17.18
C THR A 90 4.68 8.51 17.43
N THR A 91 3.53 8.22 16.82
CA THR A 91 2.87 6.91 16.82
C THR A 91 2.61 6.51 15.38
N PHE A 92 3.11 5.34 15.00
CA PHE A 92 3.11 4.82 13.63
C PHE A 92 2.19 3.61 13.55
N GLN A 93 1.06 3.76 12.86
CA GLN A 93 0.10 2.68 12.68
C GLN A 93 0.65 1.62 11.72
N PRO A 94 0.26 0.33 11.84
CA PRO A 94 0.63 -0.69 10.86
C PRO A 94 0.32 -0.29 9.42
N GLY A 95 1.15 -0.73 8.47
CA GLY A 95 0.94 -0.53 7.04
C GLY A 95 1.69 0.66 6.45
N THR A 96 1.31 1.03 5.22
CA THR A 96 1.89 2.18 4.49
C THR A 96 0.98 3.39 4.60
N HIS A 97 1.53 4.49 5.11
CA HIS A 97 0.82 5.75 5.30
C HIS A 97 1.50 6.82 4.45
N ARG A 98 0.80 7.28 3.41
CA ARG A 98 1.28 8.32 2.49
C ARG A 98 0.86 9.70 3.00
N GLY A 99 1.66 10.72 2.74
CA GLY A 99 1.35 12.11 3.11
C GLY A 99 1.17 12.31 4.62
N ALA A 100 1.96 11.60 5.43
CA ALA A 100 1.89 11.66 6.89
C ALA A 100 2.21 13.07 7.43
N PHE A 101 3.11 13.80 6.78
CA PHE A 101 3.35 15.22 7.03
C PHE A 101 4.09 15.87 5.85
N THR A 102 4.17 17.20 5.86
CA THR A 102 4.91 17.98 4.87
C THR A 102 5.96 18.88 5.51
N VAL A 103 6.97 19.24 4.73
CA VAL A 103 7.99 20.23 5.11
C VAL A 103 8.24 21.16 3.92
N THR A 104 7.91 22.44 4.08
CA THR A 104 8.23 23.48 3.11
C THR A 104 9.59 24.10 3.45
N VAL A 105 10.44 24.26 2.44
CA VAL A 105 11.75 24.91 2.57
C VAL A 105 11.86 26.10 1.60
N PRO A 106 12.46 27.23 2.01
CA PRO A 106 12.46 28.44 1.20
C PRO A 106 13.26 28.31 -0.10
N ARG A 107 14.51 27.83 -0.03
CA ARG A 107 15.39 27.50 -1.16
C ARG A 107 16.53 26.61 -0.64
N GLY A 108 17.18 25.87 -1.54
CA GLY A 108 18.41 25.14 -1.22
C GLY A 108 18.20 23.69 -0.80
N ALA A 109 19.07 23.20 0.09
CA ALA A 109 19.07 21.80 0.50
C ALA A 109 17.76 21.41 1.19
N GLY A 110 17.27 20.21 0.85
CA GLY A 110 15.99 19.73 1.35
C GLY A 110 16.04 19.17 2.77
N PRO A 111 14.87 18.99 3.39
CA PRO A 111 14.77 18.41 4.72
C PRO A 111 15.16 16.94 4.70
N MET A 112 15.61 16.45 5.85
CA MET A 112 15.95 15.05 6.07
C MET A 112 15.22 14.50 7.28
N TRP A 113 14.54 13.37 7.10
CA TRP A 113 13.87 12.65 8.18
C TRP A 113 14.73 11.47 8.65
N HIS A 114 15.08 11.51 9.93
CA HIS A 114 15.76 10.43 10.63
C HIS A 114 14.71 9.63 11.40
N LEU A 115 14.46 8.40 10.98
CA LEU A 115 13.41 7.55 11.54
C LEU A 115 13.91 6.12 11.72
N ASP A 116 13.95 5.66 12.97
CA ASP A 116 14.29 4.30 13.38
C ASP A 116 15.59 3.74 12.75
N GLY A 117 16.62 4.59 12.70
CA GLY A 117 17.91 4.26 12.09
C GLY A 117 17.99 4.48 10.59
N THR A 118 16.87 4.78 9.93
CA THR A 118 16.82 5.16 8.52
C THR A 118 16.93 6.67 8.36
N ASN A 119 17.67 7.08 7.34
CA ASN A 119 18.07 8.45 7.07
C ASN A 119 17.60 8.81 5.66
N LEU A 120 16.51 9.57 5.54
CA LEU A 120 15.88 9.88 4.25
C LEU A 120 15.93 11.38 3.95
N ALA A 121 16.69 11.76 2.94
CA ALA A 121 16.76 13.15 2.46
C ALA A 121 15.76 13.39 1.32
N ALA A 122 15.00 14.48 1.41
CA ALA A 122 14.22 14.99 0.28
C ALA A 122 15.11 15.84 -0.63
N ARG A 123 14.98 15.68 -1.94
CA ARG A 123 15.76 16.43 -2.94
C ARG A 123 14.87 16.77 -4.13
N LEU A 124 14.66 18.07 -4.37
CA LEU A 124 13.76 18.57 -5.41
C LEU A 124 14.09 18.00 -6.81
N GLY A 125 15.37 17.98 -7.20
CA GLY A 125 15.79 17.57 -8.55
C GLY A 125 15.85 16.06 -8.82
N THR A 126 15.73 15.22 -7.80
CA THR A 126 15.79 13.75 -7.96
C THR A 126 14.53 13.04 -7.47
N ALA A 127 13.71 13.72 -6.66
CA ALA A 127 12.47 13.16 -6.16
C ALA A 127 11.37 13.22 -7.22
N LYS A 128 10.42 12.30 -7.12
CA LYS A 128 9.20 12.32 -7.93
C LYS A 128 8.39 13.59 -7.62
N ALA A 129 7.96 14.31 -8.64
CA ALA A 129 7.01 15.41 -8.47
C ALA A 129 5.64 14.89 -7.99
N CYS A 130 4.96 15.67 -7.15
CA CYS A 130 3.60 15.31 -6.77
C CYS A 130 2.69 15.37 -8.00
N PRO A 131 1.72 14.44 -8.13
CA PRO A 131 0.76 14.52 -9.22
C PRO A 131 0.02 15.86 -9.14
N SER A 132 -0.21 16.50 -10.27
CA SER A 132 -1.10 17.67 -10.32
C SER A 132 -2.49 17.22 -9.88
N SER A 133 -3.12 17.99 -8.98
CA SER A 133 -4.50 17.77 -8.56
C SER A 133 -5.53 17.99 -9.69
N THR A 134 -5.08 18.31 -10.90
CA THR A 134 -5.89 18.65 -12.08
C THR A 134 -6.41 17.46 -12.88
N GLN A 135 -6.74 16.36 -12.21
CA GLN A 135 -7.69 15.40 -12.78
C GLN A 135 -8.80 15.07 -11.78
N MET A 136 -9.42 16.11 -11.22
CA MET A 136 -10.87 16.09 -11.20
C MET A 136 -11.32 16.38 -12.64
N PRO A 137 -12.11 15.50 -13.29
CA PRO A 137 -12.96 15.94 -14.39
C PRO A 137 -13.68 17.18 -13.88
N ALA A 138 -13.60 18.25 -14.67
CA ALA A 138 -14.24 19.52 -14.35
C ALA A 138 -15.59 19.27 -13.68
N GLU A 139 -15.76 19.96 -12.56
CA GLU A 139 -17.02 20.29 -11.91
C GLU A 139 -18.24 19.84 -12.71
N GLY A 140 -19.03 18.97 -12.11
CA GLY A 140 -20.40 18.72 -12.51
C GLY A 140 -21.23 19.99 -12.41
N ASN A 141 -21.02 20.92 -13.32
CA ASN A 141 -22.04 21.82 -13.84
C ASN A 141 -22.44 21.20 -15.17
N GLY A 142 -23.47 20.36 -15.10
CA GLY A 142 -23.83 19.40 -16.13
C GLY A 142 -23.98 20.03 -17.49
N THR A 143 -23.00 19.85 -18.38
CA THR A 143 -23.18 19.85 -19.82
C THR A 143 -21.97 19.15 -20.44
N GLY A 144 -22.19 18.07 -21.19
CA GLY A 144 -21.21 17.67 -22.20
C GLY A 144 -20.60 16.27 -22.12
N ALA A 145 -21.19 15.31 -21.40
CA ALA A 145 -21.13 13.93 -21.89
C ALA A 145 -22.22 13.77 -22.94
N ALA A 146 -21.93 14.14 -24.19
CA ALA A 146 -22.81 13.86 -25.32
C ALA A 146 -22.81 12.35 -25.59
N ILE A 147 -23.68 11.62 -24.90
CA ILE A 147 -24.01 10.24 -25.25
C ILE A 147 -24.82 10.33 -26.54
N ALA A 148 -24.20 9.99 -27.67
CA ALA A 148 -24.88 9.83 -28.95
C ALA A 148 -25.80 8.61 -28.89
N LEU A 149 -27.04 8.82 -28.41
CA LEU A 149 -28.13 7.86 -28.59
C LEU A 149 -28.69 8.03 -30.00
N VAL A 150 -28.32 7.10 -30.89
CA VAL A 150 -28.93 6.94 -32.21
C VAL A 150 -30.38 6.49 -32.01
N ALA A 151 -31.33 7.41 -32.17
CA ALA A 151 -32.75 7.09 -32.20
C ALA A 151 -33.26 7.15 -33.66
N ALA A 152 -33.46 5.98 -34.25
CA ALA A 152 -34.26 5.82 -35.46
C ALA A 152 -35.72 6.15 -35.14
N GLY A 153 -36.30 7.17 -35.80
CA GLY A 153 -37.69 7.57 -35.54
C GLY A 153 -38.26 8.67 -36.43
N LEU A 154 -37.85 8.78 -37.71
CA LEU A 154 -38.35 9.78 -38.66
C LEU A 154 -39.49 9.26 -39.56
N VAL A 155 -40.53 8.63 -39.00
CA VAL A 155 -41.72 8.22 -39.79
C VAL A 155 -43.06 8.68 -39.16
N GLY A 156 -43.10 9.05 -37.88
CA GLY A 156 -44.36 9.35 -37.18
C GLY A 156 -44.97 10.76 -37.41
N THR A 157 -44.18 11.74 -37.87
CA THR A 157 -44.61 13.16 -37.82
C THR A 157 -45.45 13.62 -39.01
N VAL A 158 -45.46 12.89 -40.13
CA VAL A 158 -46.25 13.26 -41.32
C VAL A 158 -47.72 12.82 -41.20
N ALA A 159 -48.02 11.77 -40.44
CA ALA A 159 -49.39 11.27 -40.28
C ALA A 159 -50.25 12.18 -39.38
N VAL A 160 -49.66 12.75 -38.32
CA VAL A 160 -50.40 13.57 -37.33
C VAL A 160 -50.79 14.96 -37.89
N GLN A 161 -50.00 15.51 -38.81
CA GLN A 161 -50.33 16.80 -39.44
C GLN A 161 -51.44 16.68 -40.50
N ARG A 162 -51.55 15.53 -41.19
CA ARG A 162 -52.62 15.28 -42.17
C ARG A 162 -53.98 15.01 -41.52
N ALA A 163 -54.01 14.42 -40.32
CA ALA A 163 -55.26 14.21 -39.57
C ALA A 163 -55.82 15.53 -39.01
N ARG A 164 -54.96 16.42 -38.49
CA ARG A 164 -55.38 17.73 -37.96
C ARG A 164 -55.93 18.69 -39.02
N ARG A 165 -55.53 18.54 -40.29
CA ARG A 165 -56.06 19.34 -41.41
C ARG A 165 -57.39 18.84 -41.97
N ARG A 166 -57.89 17.67 -41.55
CA ARG A 166 -59.17 17.09 -42.02
C ARG A 166 -60.29 17.11 -40.97
N GLY A 167 -60.01 17.47 -39.72
CA GLY A 167 -61.02 17.56 -38.65
C GLY A 167 -61.58 18.97 -38.36
N GLY A 168 -61.13 20.00 -39.08
CA GLY A 168 -61.50 21.40 -38.82
C GLY A 168 -62.85 21.87 -39.36
N ALA A 169 -63.78 20.96 -39.66
CA ALA A 169 -65.08 21.31 -40.26
C ALA A 169 -66.25 20.60 -39.57
N THR A 170 -66.48 20.84 -38.28
CA THR A 170 -67.81 20.75 -37.63
C THR A 170 -67.75 21.24 -36.17
N GLN A 171 -67.88 22.55 -35.96
CA GLN A 171 -68.41 23.10 -34.71
C GLN A 171 -69.28 24.31 -35.06
N ALA A 172 -70.58 24.11 -35.05
CA ALA A 172 -71.55 25.19 -34.92
C ALA A 172 -72.85 24.66 -34.32
N SER A 173 -73.30 25.33 -33.25
CA SER A 173 -74.60 25.21 -32.58
C SER A 173 -74.87 23.90 -31.81
N SER A 174 -75.42 23.87 -30.61
CA SER A 174 -76.02 24.89 -29.73
C SER A 174 -76.61 24.14 -28.53
N HIS A 175 -76.48 24.63 -27.29
CA HIS A 175 -77.58 24.46 -26.31
C HIS A 175 -77.50 25.46 -25.13
N PRO A 176 -78.65 25.93 -24.59
CA PRO A 176 -78.77 27.15 -23.79
C PRO A 176 -78.97 26.90 -22.28
N GLN A 177 -79.03 27.99 -21.50
CA GLN A 177 -80.10 28.38 -20.55
C GLN A 177 -79.52 29.25 -19.42
N GLY A 178 -80.23 30.35 -19.14
CA GLY A 178 -79.89 31.40 -18.17
C GLY A 178 -80.48 32.72 -18.62
#